data_AF-A0A7S2R1P2-F1
#
_entry.id   AF-A0A7S2R1P2-F1
#
_cell.length_a   1.000
_cell.length_b   1.000
_cell.length_c   1.000
_cell.angle_alpha   90.00
_cell.angle_beta   90.00
_cell.angle_gamma   90.00
#
_symmetry.space_group_name_H-M   'P 1'
#
loop_
_entity.id
_entity.type
_entity.pdbx_description
1 polymer ?
#
loop_
_entity_poly.entity_id
_entity_poly.type
_entity_poly.pdbx_seq_one_letter_code
_entity_poly.pdbx_strand_id
1 'polypeptide(L)'
;VKDLKQLLITYFGSIARARNISLFDATKANIQKWLFILALFFFVGVTSIFFIVGRWWALFLLPQLSWILVANYWHDSLHFSLSSDWRINAIFPYLCPILSSPWIWYHQHVIGHHAYTNIEYKDPDLAHAPQLMRDHESIKWKPAHLNQSHWSRVVLIWSVS
;
A
#
# COMPACT_ATOMS: atom_id res chain seq x y z
N VAL A 1 11.09 -23.96 7.56
CA VAL A 1 10.55 -23.66 6.20
C VAL A 1 9.44 -24.62 5.77
N LYS A 2 9.59 -25.95 5.91
CA LYS A 2 8.52 -26.92 5.57
C LYS A 2 7.21 -26.66 6.34
N ASP A 3 7.32 -26.30 7.62
CA ASP A 3 6.15 -26.04 8.46
C ASP A 3 5.38 -24.78 8.04
N LEU A 4 6.09 -23.71 7.64
CA LEU A 4 5.46 -22.47 7.18
C LEU A 4 4.70 -22.67 5.87
N LYS A 5 5.28 -23.41 4.92
CA LYS A 5 4.62 -23.74 3.65
C LYS A 5 3.34 -24.53 3.89
N GLN A 6 3.38 -25.52 4.78
CA GLN A 6 2.22 -26.30 5.14
C GLN A 6 1.14 -25.43 5.79
N LEU A 7 1.53 -24.51 6.68
CA LEU A 7 0.62 -23.58 7.34
C LEU A 7 -0.09 -22.65 6.33
N LEU A 8 0.65 -22.11 5.36
CA LEU A 8 0.08 -21.30 4.27
C LEU A 8 -0.91 -22.09 3.42
N ILE A 9 -0.56 -23.32 3.03
CA ILE A 9 -1.45 -24.18 2.22
C ILE A 9 -2.72 -24.53 3.00
N THR A 10 -2.60 -24.85 4.30
CA THR A 10 -3.76 -25.16 5.14
C THR A 10 -4.67 -23.94 5.28
N TYR A 11 -4.10 -22.77 5.60
CA TYR A 11 -4.85 -21.53 5.78
C TYR A 11 -5.53 -21.10 4.48
N PHE A 12 -4.77 -20.82 3.41
CA PHE A 12 -5.32 -20.37 2.13
C PHE A 12 -6.15 -21.45 1.43
N GLY A 13 -5.88 -22.73 1.69
CA GLY A 13 -6.70 -23.84 1.20
C GLY A 13 -8.11 -23.84 1.77
N SER A 14 -8.28 -23.47 3.05
CA SER A 14 -9.62 -23.31 3.64
C SER A 14 -10.39 -22.15 2.98
N ILE A 15 -9.72 -21.02 2.73
CA ILE A 15 -10.28 -19.85 2.05
C ILE A 15 -10.67 -20.19 0.61
N ALA A 16 -9.79 -20.89 -0.11
CA ALA A 16 -10.02 -21.32 -1.48
C ALA A 16 -11.28 -22.22 -1.58
N ARG A 17 -11.41 -23.20 -0.68
CA ARG A 17 -12.60 -24.07 -0.60
C ARG A 17 -13.85 -23.29 -0.25
N ALA A 18 -13.79 -22.42 0.75
CA ALA A 18 -14.96 -21.63 1.18
C ALA A 18 -15.48 -20.69 0.09
N ARG A 19 -14.59 -20.16 -0.76
CA ARG A 19 -14.93 -19.26 -1.86
C ARG A 19 -15.10 -19.96 -3.22
N ASN A 20 -14.91 -21.28 -3.28
CA ASN A 20 -14.90 -22.08 -4.50
C ASN A 20 -13.95 -21.51 -5.58
N ILE A 21 -12.73 -21.14 -5.17
CA ILE A 21 -11.67 -20.62 -6.04
C ILE A 21 -10.41 -21.50 -5.93
N SER A 22 -9.45 -21.29 -6.84
CA SER A 22 -8.17 -21.99 -6.74
C SER A 22 -7.32 -21.46 -5.58
N LEU A 23 -6.36 -22.26 -5.10
CA LEU A 23 -5.37 -21.80 -4.12
C LEU A 23 -4.54 -20.63 -4.66
N PHE A 24 -4.33 -20.60 -5.98
CA PHE A 24 -3.68 -19.48 -6.65
C PHE A 24 -4.50 -18.20 -6.49
N ASP A 25 -5.80 -18.24 -6.80
CA ASP A 25 -6.68 -17.07 -6.67
C ASP A 25 -6.86 -16.61 -5.21
N ALA A 26 -6.65 -17.50 -4.25
CA ALA A 26 -6.68 -17.16 -2.82
C ALA A 26 -5.40 -16.45 -2.35
N THR A 27 -4.30 -16.51 -3.11
CA THR A 27 -2.98 -15.98 -2.72
C THR A 27 -2.44 -14.91 -3.68
N LYS A 28 -2.95 -14.86 -4.91
CA LYS A 28 -2.52 -13.96 -5.98
C LYS A 28 -3.70 -13.20 -6.60
N ALA A 29 -3.42 -12.18 -7.40
CA ALA A 29 -4.44 -11.45 -8.12
C ALA A 29 -5.12 -12.34 -9.18
N ASN A 30 -6.41 -12.59 -8.98
CA ASN A 30 -7.27 -13.25 -9.96
C ASN A 30 -7.63 -12.29 -11.11
N ILE A 31 -8.33 -12.80 -12.13
CA ILE A 31 -8.73 -11.99 -13.29
C ILE A 31 -9.58 -10.77 -12.92
N GLN A 32 -10.42 -10.87 -11.89
CA GLN A 32 -11.26 -9.76 -11.43
C GLN A 32 -10.40 -8.63 -10.86
N LYS A 33 -9.39 -8.96 -10.06
CA LYS A 33 -8.42 -7.99 -9.53
C LYS A 33 -7.63 -7.32 -10.66
N TRP A 34 -7.20 -8.08 -11.67
CA TRP A 34 -6.52 -7.50 -12.84
C TRP A 34 -7.42 -6.56 -13.64
N LEU A 35 -8.67 -6.94 -13.89
CA LEU A 35 -9.65 -6.06 -14.55
C LEU A 35 -9.94 -4.80 -13.72
N PHE A 36 -10.01 -4.93 -12.40
CA PHE A 36 -10.18 -3.80 -11.50
C PHE A 36 -8.99 -2.84 -11.56
N ILE A 37 -7.75 -3.35 -11.50
CA ILE A 37 -6.53 -2.55 -11.67
C ILE A 37 -6.52 -1.85 -13.04
N LEU A 38 -6.87 -2.56 -14.11
CA LEU A 38 -6.93 -1.99 -15.45
C LEU A 38 -7.97 -0.86 -15.55
N ALA A 39 -9.15 -1.06 -14.97
CA ALA A 39 -10.18 -0.03 -14.89
C ALA A 39 -9.70 1.19 -14.11
N LEU A 40 -9.01 1.01 -12.98
CA LEU A 40 -8.43 2.10 -12.20
C LEU A 40 -7.40 2.89 -13.02
N PHE A 41 -6.50 2.22 -13.74
CA PHE A 41 -5.56 2.90 -14.65
C PHE A 41 -6.29 3.74 -15.70
N PHE A 42 -7.34 3.19 -16.31
CA PHE A 42 -8.16 3.92 -17.28
C PHE A 42 -8.81 5.17 -16.66
N PHE A 43 -9.48 5.04 -15.51
CA PHE A 43 -10.16 6.15 -14.86
C PHE A 43 -9.19 7.21 -14.32
N VAL A 44 -8.03 6.82 -13.79
CA VAL A 44 -6.97 7.75 -13.40
C VAL A 44 -6.45 8.51 -14.62
N GLY A 45 -6.21 7.82 -15.74
CA GLY A 45 -5.76 8.43 -16.99
C GLY A 45 -6.76 9.45 -17.53
N VAL A 46 -8.04 9.08 -17.63
CA VAL A 46 -9.12 10.00 -18.07
C VAL A 46 -9.25 11.19 -17.12
N THR A 47 -9.27 10.96 -15.81
CA THR A 47 -9.41 12.03 -14.81
C THR A 47 -8.20 12.98 -14.84
N SER A 48 -7.00 12.46 -15.11
CA SER A 48 -5.79 13.27 -15.29
C SER A 48 -5.89 14.25 -16.47
N ILE A 49 -6.52 13.84 -17.58
CA ILE A 49 -6.76 14.74 -18.72
C ILE A 49 -7.68 15.90 -18.30
N PHE A 50 -8.75 15.61 -17.56
CA PHE A 50 -9.67 16.63 -17.07
C PHE A 50 -9.03 17.56 -16.04
N PHE A 51 -8.13 17.04 -15.20
CA PHE A 51 -7.30 17.84 -14.31
C PHE A 51 -6.42 18.82 -15.10
N ILE A 52 -5.72 18.34 -16.13
CA ILE A 52 -4.84 19.17 -16.98
C ILE A 52 -5.63 20.26 -17.73
N VAL A 53 -6.85 19.97 -18.19
CA VAL A 53 -7.74 20.95 -18.84
C VAL A 53 -8.41 21.91 -17.84
N GLY A 54 -8.11 21.81 -16.54
CA GLY A 54 -8.57 22.75 -15.53
C GLY A 54 -10.01 22.52 -15.05
N ARG A 55 -10.53 21.29 -15.15
CA ARG A 55 -11.84 20.96 -14.57
C ARG A 55 -11.72 20.85 -13.05
N TRP A 56 -12.40 21.75 -12.34
CA TRP A 56 -12.34 21.82 -10.88
C TRP A 56 -12.73 20.51 -10.18
N TRP A 57 -13.68 19.75 -10.71
CA TRP A 57 -14.10 18.48 -10.10
C TRP A 57 -12.99 17.43 -10.10
N ALA A 58 -12.04 17.51 -11.04
CA ALA A 58 -10.92 16.58 -11.12
C ALA A 58 -9.94 16.75 -9.94
N LEU A 59 -9.90 17.94 -9.32
CA LEU A 59 -9.11 18.20 -8.09
C LEU A 59 -9.52 17.27 -6.94
N PHE A 60 -10.80 16.89 -6.90
CA PHE A 60 -11.38 16.06 -5.83
C PHE A 60 -11.62 14.60 -6.24
N LEU A 61 -11.38 14.23 -7.49
CA LEU A 61 -11.58 12.85 -7.94
C LEU A 61 -10.25 12.16 -8.23
N LEU A 62 -9.27 12.90 -8.76
CA LEU A 62 -7.98 12.34 -9.13
C LEU A 62 -7.23 11.77 -7.91
N PRO A 63 -7.05 12.49 -6.78
CA PRO A 63 -6.31 11.95 -5.64
C PRO A 63 -6.89 10.64 -5.09
N GLN A 64 -8.22 10.51 -5.09
CA GLN A 64 -8.97 9.37 -4.57
C GLN A 64 -8.78 8.15 -5.47
N LEU A 65 -8.94 8.32 -6.79
CA LEU A 65 -8.70 7.25 -7.75
C LEU A 65 -7.23 6.84 -7.76
N SER A 66 -6.31 7.81 -7.69
CA SER A 66 -4.86 7.55 -7.61
C SER A 66 -4.50 6.78 -6.35
N TRP A 67 -5.07 7.11 -5.19
CA TRP A 67 -4.84 6.38 -3.95
C TRP A 67 -5.32 4.93 -4.04
N ILE A 68 -6.52 4.70 -4.57
CA ILE A 68 -7.07 3.35 -4.77
C ILE A 68 -6.18 2.56 -5.75
N LEU A 69 -5.69 3.19 -6.81
CA LEU A 69 -4.75 2.57 -7.75
C LEU A 69 -3.43 2.19 -7.07
N VAL A 70 -2.84 3.10 -6.29
CA VAL A 70 -1.60 2.85 -5.54
C VAL A 70 -1.77 1.67 -4.59
N ALA A 71 -2.84 1.63 -3.81
CA ALA A 71 -3.10 0.54 -2.88
C ALA A 71 -3.26 -0.82 -3.58
N ASN A 72 -3.91 -0.87 -4.75
CA ASN A 72 -4.26 -2.13 -5.41
C ASN A 72 -3.21 -2.64 -6.40
N TYR A 73 -2.41 -1.76 -6.97
CA TYR A 73 -1.41 -2.11 -7.98
C TYR A 73 0.00 -1.94 -7.43
N TRP A 74 0.34 -0.76 -6.92
CA TRP A 74 1.71 -0.41 -6.56
C TRP A 74 2.14 -1.07 -5.24
N HIS A 75 1.32 -0.93 -4.20
CA HIS A 75 1.51 -1.58 -2.91
C HIS A 75 1.47 -3.11 -3.03
N ASP A 76 0.41 -3.65 -3.62
CA ASP A 76 0.23 -5.11 -3.77
C ASP A 76 1.36 -5.77 -4.58
N SER A 77 1.90 -5.10 -5.61
CA SER A 77 3.07 -5.63 -6.34
C SER A 77 4.34 -5.65 -5.49
N LEU A 78 4.55 -4.68 -4.61
CA LEU A 78 5.69 -4.68 -3.68
C LEU A 78 5.57 -5.76 -2.59
N HIS A 79 4.36 -6.19 -2.26
CA HIS A 79 4.11 -7.39 -1.45
C HIS A 79 4.20 -8.70 -2.24
N PHE A 80 4.54 -8.64 -3.53
CA PHE A 80 4.57 -9.79 -4.43
C PHE A 80 3.23 -10.52 -4.50
N SER A 81 2.09 -9.83 -4.31
CA SER A 81 0.76 -10.46 -4.27
C SER A 81 0.04 -10.46 -5.62
N LEU A 82 0.55 -9.79 -6.66
CA LEU A 82 -0.13 -9.75 -7.95
C LEU A 82 0.08 -11.03 -8.77
N SER A 83 1.34 -11.45 -8.95
CA SER A 83 1.70 -12.59 -9.80
C SER A 83 2.51 -13.67 -9.08
N SER A 84 2.50 -14.90 -9.60
CA SER A 84 3.47 -15.94 -9.23
C SER A 84 4.86 -15.69 -9.80
N ASP A 85 4.96 -15.00 -10.94
CA ASP A 85 6.25 -14.54 -11.45
C ASP A 85 6.70 -13.31 -10.66
N TRP A 86 7.76 -13.48 -9.87
CA TRP A 86 8.32 -12.42 -9.06
C TRP A 86 8.79 -11.23 -9.90
N ARG A 87 9.17 -11.44 -11.17
CA ARG A 87 9.65 -10.37 -12.07
C ARG A 87 8.54 -9.39 -12.41
N ILE A 88 7.32 -9.90 -12.62
CA ILE A 88 6.15 -9.05 -12.87
C ILE A 88 5.94 -8.14 -11.67
N ASN A 89 5.94 -8.69 -10.45
CA ASN A 89 5.78 -7.94 -9.22
C ASN A 89 6.92 -6.93 -8.99
N ALA A 90 8.16 -7.28 -9.31
CA ALA A 90 9.32 -6.41 -9.10
C ALA A 90 9.35 -5.22 -10.08
N ILE A 91 8.89 -5.41 -11.32
CA ILE A 91 8.88 -4.37 -12.36
C ILE A 91 7.65 -3.49 -12.26
N PHE A 92 6.49 -4.08 -11.92
CA PHE A 92 5.20 -3.38 -11.95
C PHE A 92 5.23 -2.02 -11.23
N PRO A 93 5.71 -1.87 -9.98
CA PRO A 93 5.72 -0.61 -9.24
C PRO A 93 6.45 0.54 -9.96
N TYR A 94 7.38 0.22 -10.86
CA TYR A 94 8.17 1.21 -11.60
C TYR A 94 7.45 1.78 -12.82
N LEU A 95 6.34 1.18 -13.27
CA LEU A 95 5.54 1.70 -14.39
C LEU A 95 4.87 3.03 -14.05
N CYS A 96 4.43 3.19 -12.79
CA CYS A 96 3.84 4.43 -12.30
C CYS A 96 4.20 4.62 -10.82
N PRO A 97 5.38 5.18 -10.51
CA PRO A 97 5.84 5.40 -9.14
C PRO A 97 5.14 6.63 -8.54
N ILE A 98 3.85 6.49 -8.25
CA ILE A 98 2.98 7.60 -7.79
C ILE A 98 3.28 8.00 -6.34
N LEU A 99 3.73 7.05 -5.50
CA LEU A 99 3.87 7.27 -4.06
C LEU A 99 5.31 7.54 -3.64
N SER A 100 6.21 6.58 -3.87
CA SER A 100 7.60 6.63 -3.45
C SER A 100 8.48 5.81 -4.39
N SER A 101 9.80 5.85 -4.17
CA SER A 101 10.71 4.91 -4.81
C SER A 101 10.34 3.48 -4.39
N PRO A 102 10.00 2.58 -5.33
CA PRO A 102 9.66 1.19 -5.00
C PRO A 102 10.76 0.49 -4.21
N TRP A 103 12.03 0.82 -4.48
CA TRP A 103 13.18 0.28 -3.76
C TRP A 103 13.19 0.68 -2.28
N ILE A 104 13.03 1.97 -2.00
CA ILE A 104 13.06 2.49 -0.62
C ILE A 104 11.89 1.92 0.16
N TRP A 105 10.70 1.95 -0.43
CA TRP A 105 9.50 1.45 0.20
C TRP A 105 9.56 -0.05 0.48
N TYR A 106 10.12 -0.84 -0.44
CA TYR A 106 10.35 -2.27 -0.21
C TYR A 106 11.21 -2.53 1.04
N HIS A 107 12.29 -1.77 1.22
CA HIS A 107 13.16 -1.96 2.38
C HIS A 107 12.51 -1.46 3.67
N GLN A 108 11.85 -0.31 3.64
CA GLN A 108 11.22 0.28 4.83
C GLN A 108 9.97 -0.50 5.24
N HIS A 109 8.98 -0.59 4.36
CA HIS A 109 7.68 -1.17 4.68
C HIS A 109 7.67 -2.70 4.59
N VAL A 110 8.23 -3.28 3.53
CA VAL A 110 8.13 -4.75 3.34
C VAL A 110 9.11 -5.52 4.20
N ILE A 111 10.38 -5.10 4.23
CA ILE A 111 11.39 -5.78 5.05
C ILE A 111 11.37 -5.29 6.49
N GLY A 112 11.37 -3.96 6.71
CA GLY A 112 11.40 -3.38 8.05
C GLY A 112 10.09 -3.57 8.81
N HIS A 113 9.03 -2.91 8.35
CA HIS A 113 7.76 -2.87 9.06
C HIS A 113 7.10 -4.25 9.18
N HIS A 114 6.98 -5.05 8.11
CA HIS A 114 6.32 -6.37 8.25
C HIS A 114 7.12 -7.41 9.02
N ALA A 115 8.45 -7.29 9.13
CA ALA A 115 9.22 -8.17 9.99
C ALA A 115 9.16 -7.73 11.47
N TYR A 116 8.99 -6.44 11.72
CA TYR A 116 9.10 -5.85 13.06
C TYR A 116 7.95 -4.88 13.37
N THR A 117 6.72 -5.24 13.01
CA THR A 117 5.56 -4.34 13.05
C THR A 117 5.36 -3.73 14.42
N ASN A 118 5.37 -2.39 14.48
CA ASN A 118 5.23 -1.59 15.69
C ASN A 118 6.28 -1.91 16.78
N ILE A 119 7.42 -2.50 16.40
CA ILE A 119 8.52 -2.74 17.32
C ILE A 119 9.46 -1.54 17.31
N GLU A 120 9.55 -0.93 18.48
CA GLU A 120 10.45 0.16 18.81
C GLU A 120 11.87 -0.05 18.27
N TYR A 121 12.44 0.99 17.66
CA TYR A 121 13.80 0.99 17.09
C TYR A 121 14.08 -0.03 15.97
N LYS A 122 13.11 -0.84 15.56
CA LYS A 122 13.24 -1.83 14.48
C LYS A 122 12.32 -1.55 13.31
N ASP A 123 11.15 -0.97 13.57
CA ASP A 123 10.20 -0.56 12.56
C ASP A 123 10.56 0.84 12.02
N PRO A 124 11.04 0.96 10.77
CA PRO A 124 11.35 2.25 10.18
C PRO A 124 10.09 3.10 9.91
N ASP A 125 8.90 2.48 9.80
CA ASP A 125 7.66 3.21 9.51
C ASP A 125 7.22 4.06 10.70
N LEU A 126 7.58 3.68 11.93
CA LEU A 126 7.36 4.50 13.14
C LEU A 126 8.11 5.83 13.12
N ALA A 127 9.02 6.04 12.16
CA ALA A 127 9.85 7.23 12.03
C ALA A 127 9.64 7.97 10.69
N HIS A 128 8.51 7.75 9.99
CA HIS A 128 8.29 8.34 8.66
C HIS A 128 8.03 9.86 8.67
N ALA A 129 7.38 10.39 9.73
CA ALA A 129 7.07 11.82 9.86
C ALA A 129 7.28 12.36 11.29
N PRO A 130 8.50 12.27 11.87
CA PRO A 130 8.78 12.63 13.26
C PRO A 130 8.56 14.13 13.57
N GLN A 131 8.42 14.97 12.54
CA GLN A 131 8.08 16.38 12.66
C GLN A 131 6.59 16.61 12.93
N LEU A 132 5.72 15.68 12.50
CA LEU A 132 4.27 15.81 12.56
C LEU A 132 3.64 14.93 13.63
N MET A 133 4.15 13.71 13.80
CA MET A 133 3.65 12.73 14.74
C MET A 133 4.80 12.06 15.50
N ARG A 134 4.52 11.66 16.75
CA ARG A 134 5.40 10.88 17.62
C ARG A 134 4.69 9.58 17.94
N ASP A 135 4.99 8.54 17.16
CA ASP A 135 4.44 7.19 17.33
C ASP A 135 5.21 6.34 18.34
N HIS A 136 6.44 6.76 18.67
CA HIS A 136 7.32 5.99 19.53
C HIS A 136 8.24 6.90 20.37
N GLU A 137 8.70 6.41 21.52
CA GLU A 137 9.49 7.18 22.48
C GLU A 137 10.84 7.65 21.92
N SER A 138 11.40 6.93 20.94
CA SER A 138 12.64 7.28 20.24
C SER A 138 12.60 8.63 19.54
N ILE A 139 11.41 9.11 19.16
CA ILE A 139 11.23 10.42 18.56
C ILE A 139 11.15 11.46 19.68
N LYS A 140 12.08 12.41 19.67
CA LYS A 140 12.08 13.53 20.64
C LYS A 140 10.78 14.32 20.55
N TRP A 141 10.14 14.52 21.70
CA TRP A 141 8.94 15.35 21.81
C TRP A 141 9.18 16.79 21.34
N LYS A 142 8.24 17.34 20.58
CA LYS A 142 8.23 18.71 20.06
C LYS A 142 6.86 19.36 20.33
N PRO A 143 6.75 20.69 20.37
CA PRO A 143 5.46 21.38 20.42
C PRO A 143 4.51 20.94 19.28
N ALA A 144 5.06 20.57 18.13
CA ALA A 144 4.35 19.95 17.02
C ALA A 144 3.80 18.54 17.33
N HIS A 145 3.86 18.01 18.55
CA HIS A 145 3.18 16.77 18.94
C HIS A 145 2.02 17.02 19.91
N LEU A 146 1.83 18.26 20.36
CA LEU A 146 0.70 18.65 21.22
C LEU A 146 -0.62 18.34 20.53
N ASN A 147 -1.51 17.58 21.17
CA ASN A 147 -2.79 17.15 20.60
C ASN A 147 -2.67 16.23 19.38
N GLN A 148 -1.55 15.49 19.21
CA GLN A 148 -1.40 14.51 18.12
C GLN A 148 -2.48 13.41 18.09
N SER A 149 -3.15 13.14 19.22
CA SER A 149 -4.27 12.20 19.31
C SER A 149 -5.63 12.80 18.91
N HIS A 150 -5.74 14.11 18.68
CA HIS A 150 -7.00 14.69 18.21
C HIS A 150 -7.30 14.24 16.79
N TRP A 151 -8.56 13.81 16.55
CA TRP A 151 -8.97 13.23 15.27
C TRP A 151 -8.66 14.14 14.07
N SER A 152 -8.89 15.45 14.20
CA SER A 152 -8.70 16.41 13.12
C SER A 152 -7.24 16.52 12.71
N ARG A 153 -6.35 16.30 13.67
CA ARG A 153 -4.92 16.30 13.46
C ARG A 153 -4.44 15.00 12.83
N VAL A 154 -4.97 13.87 13.29
CA VAL A 154 -4.72 12.56 12.65
C VAL A 154 -5.11 12.65 11.17
N VAL A 155 -6.33 13.09 10.86
CA VAL A 155 -6.79 13.23 9.47
C VAL A 155 -5.89 14.17 8.66
N LEU A 156 -5.50 15.31 9.22
CA LEU A 156 -4.59 16.24 8.53
C LEU A 156 -3.24 15.57 8.19
N ILE A 157 -2.59 14.93 9.18
CA ILE A 157 -1.28 14.29 9.00
C ILE A 157 -1.37 13.20 7.92
N TRP A 158 -2.38 12.34 8.00
CA TRP A 158 -2.60 11.26 7.01
C TRP A 158 -3.06 11.76 5.63
N SER A 159 -3.44 13.04 5.50
CA SER A 159 -3.78 13.65 4.20
C SER A 159 -2.58 14.31 3.51
N VAL A 160 -1.49 14.57 4.24
CA VAL A 160 -0.30 15.28 3.75
C VAL A 160 0.99 14.46 3.83
N SER A 161 0.93 13.25 4.39
CA SER A 161 2.06 12.33 4.56
C SER A 161 2.04 11.19 3.55
#